data_AF-A0A9W3H3M7-F1
#
_entry.id   AF-A0A9W3H3M7-F1
#
_cell.length_a   1.000
_cell.length_b   1.000
_cell.length_c   1.000
_cell.angle_alpha   90.00
_cell.angle_beta   90.00
_cell.angle_gamma   90.00
#
_symmetry.space_group_name_H-M   'P 1'
#
loop_
_entity.id
_entity.type
_entity.pdbx_description
1 polymer ?
#
loop_
_entity_poly.entity_id
_entity_poly.type
_entity_poly.pdbx_seq_one_letter_code
_entity_poly.pdbx_strand_id
1 'polypeptide(L)'
;MTGYDLKADAIGFKHAKASRDIASDYLYKTTYEKQKGHYIGCRTAKEDPKLVFAANVMKMQNDRLYKKAYNDHKAKITIPVDMVSINAAKEGQALASDVDYRHYLHHWSCFPDQNDVIQARKAYDLQSDVSCCSCRKYQRTCPRGELLLRKKVFHSFAPHSLWCSGKCNSLCKSTSL
;
A
#
# COMPACT_ATOMS: atom_id res chain seq x y z
N MET A 1 62.44 -60.22 9.04
CA MET A 1 61.71 -59.14 9.74
C MET A 1 61.01 -58.30 8.69
N THR A 2 59.69 -58.27 8.71
CA THR A 2 58.84 -57.52 7.76
C THR A 2 59.01 -56.02 8.02
N GLY A 3 59.60 -55.30 7.07
CA GLY A 3 59.74 -53.84 7.13
C GLY A 3 58.46 -53.16 6.64
N TYR A 4 57.75 -52.46 7.52
CA TYR A 4 56.61 -51.63 7.15
C TYR A 4 57.09 -50.20 6.86
N ASP A 5 56.76 -49.66 5.69
CA ASP A 5 57.03 -48.27 5.32
C ASP A 5 56.03 -47.31 5.98
N LEU A 6 56.41 -46.76 7.13
CA LEU A 6 55.59 -45.78 7.85
C LEU A 6 55.72 -44.40 7.18
N LYS A 7 54.61 -43.92 6.61
CA LYS A 7 54.51 -42.57 6.04
C LYS A 7 54.73 -41.50 7.11
N ALA A 8 55.32 -40.36 6.72
CA ALA A 8 55.61 -39.23 7.61
C ALA A 8 54.38 -38.65 8.34
N ASP A 9 53.18 -38.94 7.83
CA ASP A 9 51.90 -38.52 8.40
C ASP A 9 51.30 -39.51 9.40
N ALA A 10 51.96 -40.65 9.64
CA ALA A 10 51.53 -41.64 10.61
C ALA A 10 51.41 -41.02 12.01
N ILE A 11 50.43 -41.49 12.77
CA ILE A 11 50.02 -40.91 14.06
C ILE A 11 51.20 -40.83 15.05
N GLY A 12 52.04 -41.87 15.09
CA GLY A 12 53.23 -41.89 15.95
C GLY A 12 54.24 -40.79 15.62
N PHE A 13 54.49 -40.51 14.34
CA PHE A 13 55.40 -39.43 13.94
C PHE A 13 54.82 -38.05 14.21
N LYS A 14 53.51 -37.86 14.03
CA LYS A 14 52.83 -36.61 14.39
C LYS A 14 52.88 -36.37 15.89
N HIS A 15 52.65 -37.41 16.69
CA HIS A 15 52.73 -37.31 18.15
C HIS A 15 54.16 -37.00 18.61
N ALA A 16 55.16 -37.71 18.09
CA ALA A 16 56.57 -37.45 18.40
C ALA A 16 57.02 -36.03 18.01
N LYS A 17 56.56 -35.51 16.85
CA LYS A 17 56.81 -34.12 16.45
C LYS A 17 56.16 -33.13 17.42
N ALA A 18 54.88 -33.33 17.75
CA ALA A 18 54.17 -32.47 18.70
C ALA A 18 54.85 -32.47 20.09
N SER A 19 55.28 -33.64 20.59
CA SER A 19 56.02 -33.74 21.85
C SER A 19 57.36 -32.99 21.80
N ARG A 20 58.10 -33.10 20.69
CA ARG A 20 59.34 -32.35 20.49
C ARG A 20 59.10 -30.85 20.46
N ASP A 21 58.04 -30.42 19.78
CA ASP A 21 57.71 -29.01 19.63
C ASP A 21 57.24 -28.41 20.98
N ILE A 22 56.52 -29.19 21.81
CA ILE A 22 56.14 -28.82 23.19
C ILE A 22 57.37 -28.67 24.09
N ALA A 23 58.37 -29.55 23.95
CA ALA A 23 59.60 -29.50 24.74
C ALA A 23 60.62 -28.45 24.27
N SER A 24 60.34 -27.74 23.17
CA SER A 24 61.28 -26.78 22.58
C SER A 24 61.17 -25.40 23.23
N ASP A 25 62.21 -25.00 23.97
CA ASP A 25 62.31 -23.67 24.59
C ASP A 25 62.24 -22.52 23.57
N TYR A 26 62.74 -22.74 22.35
CA TYR A 26 62.68 -21.75 21.28
C TYR A 26 61.22 -21.49 20.87
N LEU A 27 60.45 -22.55 20.62
CA LEU A 27 59.04 -22.43 20.26
C LEU A 27 58.26 -21.77 21.40
N TYR A 28 58.50 -22.16 22.65
CA TYR A 28 57.92 -21.53 23.83
C TYR A 28 58.13 -20.01 23.84
N LYS A 29 59.38 -19.54 23.71
CA LYS A 29 59.70 -18.11 23.72
C LYS A 29 59.07 -17.37 22.54
N THR A 30 59.09 -17.95 21.33
CA THR A 30 58.47 -17.31 20.16
C THR A 30 56.95 -17.21 20.30
N THR A 31 56.28 -18.22 20.84
CA THR A 31 54.84 -18.15 21.11
C THR A 31 54.51 -17.16 22.20
N TYR A 32 55.35 -17.06 23.24
CA TYR A 32 55.23 -16.08 24.31
C TYR A 32 55.31 -14.64 23.77
N GLU A 33 56.30 -14.33 22.93
CA GLU A 33 56.42 -13.02 22.29
C GLU A 33 55.24 -12.71 21.36
N LYS A 34 54.72 -13.71 20.63
CA LYS A 34 53.51 -13.52 19.79
C LYS A 34 52.27 -13.27 20.64
N GLN A 35 52.12 -13.98 21.76
CA GLN A 35 50.98 -13.88 22.66
C GLN A 35 50.97 -12.60 23.49
N LYS A 36 52.13 -11.94 23.67
CA LYS A 36 52.20 -10.61 24.27
C LYS A 36 51.30 -9.64 23.50
N GLY A 37 50.45 -8.93 24.21
CA GLY A 37 49.56 -7.93 23.62
C GLY A 37 48.23 -8.47 23.09
N HIS A 38 48.05 -9.79 22.93
CA HIS A 38 46.77 -10.34 22.44
C HIS A 38 45.58 -10.09 23.38
N TYR A 39 45.85 -9.93 24.68
CA TYR A 39 44.84 -9.63 25.69
C TYR A 39 44.86 -8.16 26.16
N ILE A 40 45.68 -7.31 25.53
CA ILE A 40 45.82 -5.90 25.93
C ILE A 40 44.84 -5.06 25.09
N GLY A 41 43.59 -4.99 25.54
CA GLY A 41 42.58 -4.06 25.04
C GLY A 41 41.48 -4.67 24.18
N CYS A 42 40.58 -3.79 23.72
CA CYS A 42 39.50 -4.13 22.80
C CYS A 42 40.03 -4.26 21.36
N ARG A 43 39.54 -5.26 20.59
CA ARG A 43 39.98 -5.46 19.19
C ARG A 43 39.53 -4.33 18.29
N THR A 44 38.41 -3.70 18.64
CA THR A 44 37.80 -2.60 17.91
C THR A 44 37.42 -1.49 18.89
N ALA A 45 37.53 -0.22 18.50
CA ALA A 45 37.05 0.92 19.30
C ALA A 45 35.55 0.86 19.66
N LYS A 46 34.77 -0.01 18.99
CA LYS A 46 33.36 -0.29 19.27
C LYS A 46 33.15 -1.24 20.46
N GLU A 47 34.17 -1.99 20.84
CA GLU A 47 34.10 -2.94 21.95
C GLU A 47 34.43 -2.26 23.28
N ASP A 48 35.15 -1.13 23.24
CA ASP A 48 35.45 -0.31 24.41
C ASP A 48 34.19 0.39 24.95
N PRO A 49 33.68 0.05 26.14
CA PRO A 49 32.45 0.64 26.66
C PRO A 49 32.55 2.15 26.86
N LYS A 50 33.75 2.66 27.20
CA LYS A 50 34.04 4.09 27.34
C LYS A 50 33.97 4.83 26.01
N LEU A 51 34.52 4.25 24.94
CA LEU A 51 34.51 4.88 23.62
C LEU A 51 33.10 4.85 23.01
N VAL A 52 32.35 3.75 23.21
CA VAL A 52 30.94 3.67 22.83
C VAL A 52 30.11 4.73 23.55
N PHE A 53 30.31 4.89 24.86
CA PHE A 53 29.64 5.92 25.63
C PHE A 53 29.96 7.32 25.10
N ALA A 54 31.24 7.64 24.89
CA ALA A 54 31.66 8.93 24.33
C ALA A 54 31.02 9.18 22.94
N ALA A 55 31.00 8.17 22.06
CA ALA A 55 30.36 8.29 20.75
C ALA A 55 28.85 8.56 20.84
N ASN A 56 28.16 7.99 21.82
CA ASN A 56 26.75 8.24 22.05
C ASN A 56 26.51 9.66 22.61
N VAL A 57 27.35 10.12 23.53
CA VAL A 57 27.31 11.51 24.03
C VAL A 57 27.53 12.51 22.88
N MET A 58 28.48 12.26 22.00
CA MET A 58 28.72 13.10 20.82
C MET A 58 27.51 13.17 19.88
N LYS A 59 26.77 12.07 19.72
CA LYS A 59 25.52 12.06 18.94
C LYS A 59 24.43 12.89 19.62
N MET A 60 24.32 12.83 20.94
CA MET A 60 23.35 13.62 21.72
C MET A 60 23.67 15.12 21.71
N GLN A 61 24.96 15.48 21.77
CA GLN A 61 25.42 16.88 21.67
C GLN A 61 25.20 17.51 20.30
N ASN A 62 24.91 16.70 19.27
CA ASN A 62 24.77 17.20 17.92
C ASN A 62 23.39 17.85 17.69
N ASP A 63 23.35 19.18 17.65
CA ASP A 63 22.13 19.97 17.42
C ASP A 63 21.35 19.61 16.16
N ARG A 64 22.05 19.21 15.08
CA ARG A 64 21.41 18.80 13.83
C ARG A 64 20.64 17.51 14.03
N LEU A 65 21.22 16.53 14.73
CA LEU A 65 20.55 15.27 15.04
C LEU A 65 19.37 15.49 15.99
N TYR A 66 19.56 16.33 17.01
CA TYR A 66 18.50 16.72 17.94
C TYR A 66 17.27 17.30 17.22
N LYS A 67 17.48 18.24 16.29
CA LYS A 67 16.41 18.90 15.55
C LYS A 67 15.81 18.05 14.42
N LYS A 68 16.52 17.01 13.95
CA LYS A 68 16.08 16.18 12.83
C LYS A 68 14.74 15.49 13.10
N ALA A 69 14.63 14.80 14.25
CA ALA A 69 13.40 14.09 14.60
C ALA A 69 12.19 15.05 14.70
N TYR A 70 12.37 16.22 15.31
CA TYR A 70 11.32 17.24 15.33
C TYR A 70 10.89 17.65 13.91
N ASN A 71 11.84 17.93 13.03
CA ASN A 71 11.53 18.33 11.66
C ASN A 71 10.83 17.23 10.85
N ASP A 72 11.20 15.97 11.05
CA ASP A 72 10.60 14.82 10.36
C ASP A 72 9.15 14.56 10.81
N HIS A 73 8.81 14.94 12.05
CA HIS A 73 7.52 14.64 12.67
C HIS A 73 6.60 15.86 12.87
N LYS A 74 7.10 17.10 12.83
CA LYS A 74 6.28 18.31 13.07
C LYS A 74 5.07 18.46 12.15
N ALA A 75 5.15 17.91 10.93
CA ALA A 75 4.06 17.92 9.96
C ALA A 75 3.14 16.68 10.06
N LYS A 76 3.55 15.65 10.82
CA LYS A 76 2.81 14.39 10.99
C LYS A 76 1.90 14.50 12.20
N ILE A 77 0.77 15.19 12.04
CA ILE A 77 -0.24 15.30 13.08
C ILE A 77 -1.16 14.08 12.98
N THR A 78 -1.07 13.18 13.96
CA THR A 78 -2.02 12.06 14.10
C THR A 78 -3.09 12.47 15.10
N ILE A 79 -4.28 12.79 14.61
CA ILE A 79 -5.44 13.03 15.47
C ILE A 79 -6.06 11.67 15.77
N PRO A 80 -6.05 11.19 17.03
CA PRO A 80 -6.62 9.90 17.34
C PRO A 80 -8.12 9.90 17.05
N VAL A 81 -8.65 8.77 16.59
CA VAL A 81 -10.07 8.65 16.20
C VAL A 81 -11.01 8.84 17.39
N ASP A 82 -10.52 8.55 18.60
CA ASP A 82 -11.30 8.56 19.85
C ASP A 82 -11.41 9.95 20.49
N MET A 83 -10.97 11.01 19.80
CA MET A 83 -11.15 12.38 20.28
C MET A 83 -12.64 12.73 20.37
N VAL A 84 -13.04 13.32 21.50
CA VAL A 84 -14.43 13.75 21.77
C VAL A 84 -14.98 14.64 20.65
N SER A 85 -14.16 15.52 20.08
CA SER A 85 -14.56 16.39 18.97
C SER A 85 -14.93 15.62 17.70
N ILE A 86 -14.20 14.55 17.39
CA ILE A 86 -14.47 13.68 16.24
C ILE A 86 -15.73 12.86 16.50
N ASN A 87 -15.87 12.30 17.70
CA ASN A 87 -17.05 11.50 18.06
C ASN A 87 -18.32 12.35 18.08
N ALA A 88 -18.28 13.53 18.68
CA ALA A 88 -19.39 14.48 18.66
C ALA A 88 -19.76 14.91 17.22
N ALA A 89 -18.78 15.12 16.35
CA ALA A 89 -19.05 15.44 14.94
C ALA A 89 -19.69 14.26 14.19
N LYS A 90 -19.25 13.02 14.44
CA LYS A 90 -19.87 11.80 13.87
C LYS A 90 -21.32 11.65 14.31
N GLU A 91 -21.59 11.80 15.60
CA GLU A 91 -22.94 11.73 16.16
C GLU A 91 -23.83 12.85 15.61
N GLY A 92 -23.33 14.09 15.58
CA GLY A 92 -24.03 15.23 14.99
C GLY A 92 -24.33 15.04 13.50
N GLN A 93 -23.39 14.48 12.74
CA GLN A 93 -23.60 14.15 11.33
C GLN A 93 -24.64 13.04 11.17
N ALA A 94 -24.62 12.00 12.01
CA ALA A 94 -25.61 10.94 11.99
C ALA A 94 -27.03 11.49 12.22
N LEU A 95 -27.20 12.35 13.22
CA LEU A 95 -28.47 13.02 13.52
C LEU A 95 -28.94 13.96 12.41
N ALA A 96 -28.02 14.71 11.79
CA ALA A 96 -28.34 15.61 10.68
C ALA A 96 -28.61 14.86 9.37
N SER A 97 -28.10 13.64 9.24
CA SER A 97 -28.24 12.84 8.03
C SER A 97 -29.52 12.03 8.04
N ASP A 98 -30.33 12.18 6.99
CA ASP A 98 -31.53 11.36 6.72
C ASP A 98 -31.17 9.97 6.18
N VAL A 99 -29.89 9.57 6.25
CA VAL A 99 -29.37 8.33 5.64
C VAL A 99 -30.00 7.12 6.31
N ASP A 100 -30.12 7.14 7.64
CA ASP A 100 -30.68 6.01 8.39
C ASP A 100 -32.19 5.87 8.19
N TYR A 101 -32.88 6.98 7.94
CA TYR A 101 -34.31 6.98 7.64
C TYR A 101 -34.62 6.48 6.22
N ARG A 102 -33.72 6.71 5.25
CA ARG A 102 -33.87 6.23 3.87
C ARG A 102 -33.54 4.75 3.68
N HIS A 103 -33.21 4.01 4.73
CA HIS A 103 -33.00 2.56 4.64
C HIS A 103 -34.33 1.85 4.40
N TYR A 104 -34.65 1.61 3.12
CA TYR A 104 -35.81 0.82 2.74
C TYR A 104 -35.60 -0.64 3.17
N LEU A 105 -36.31 -1.08 4.22
CA LEU A 105 -36.29 -2.46 4.73
C LEU A 105 -36.67 -3.50 3.66
N HIS A 106 -37.50 -3.10 2.70
CA HIS A 106 -37.95 -3.96 1.62
C HIS A 106 -37.65 -3.29 0.29
N HIS A 107 -36.59 -3.74 -0.35
CA HIS A 107 -36.51 -3.61 -1.79
C HIS A 107 -37.63 -4.49 -2.37
N TRP A 108 -38.74 -3.90 -2.81
CA TRP A 108 -39.72 -4.65 -3.60
C TRP A 108 -39.17 -4.86 -5.01
N SER A 109 -38.22 -5.79 -5.13
CA SER A 109 -37.88 -6.37 -6.42
C SER A 109 -38.94 -7.40 -6.72
N CYS A 110 -39.76 -7.16 -7.73
CA CYS A 110 -40.67 -8.20 -8.18
C CYS A 110 -39.84 -9.43 -8.59
N PHE A 111 -40.28 -10.62 -8.22
CA PHE A 111 -39.54 -11.84 -8.53
C PHE A 111 -39.44 -11.96 -10.06
N PRO A 112 -38.25 -12.20 -10.64
CA PRO A 112 -38.07 -12.11 -12.10
C PRO A 112 -38.86 -13.17 -12.88
N ASP A 113 -39.37 -14.19 -12.21
CA ASP A 113 -40.20 -15.27 -12.77
C ASP A 113 -41.71 -14.99 -12.70
N GLN A 114 -42.13 -13.89 -12.07
CA GLN A 114 -43.55 -13.55 -11.96
C GLN A 114 -44.05 -13.03 -13.33
N ASN A 115 -45.13 -13.65 -13.83
CA ASN A 115 -45.64 -13.39 -15.19
C ASN A 115 -45.86 -11.90 -15.47
N ASP A 116 -46.39 -11.14 -14.52
CA ASP A 116 -46.65 -9.70 -14.69
C ASP A 116 -45.37 -8.90 -14.99
N VAL A 117 -44.26 -9.27 -14.34
CA VAL A 117 -42.93 -8.65 -14.53
C VAL A 117 -42.35 -9.04 -15.88
N ILE A 118 -42.52 -10.30 -16.28
CA ILE A 118 -42.07 -10.82 -17.57
C ILE A 118 -42.84 -10.11 -18.70
N GLN A 119 -44.16 -9.96 -18.57
CA GLN A 119 -44.98 -9.27 -19.58
C GLN A 119 -44.66 -7.77 -19.62
N ALA A 120 -44.46 -7.12 -18.47
CA ALA A 120 -44.04 -5.73 -18.43
C ALA A 120 -42.66 -5.53 -19.09
N ARG A 121 -41.68 -6.40 -18.79
CA ARG A 121 -40.36 -6.41 -19.46
C ARG A 121 -40.50 -6.57 -20.97
N LYS A 122 -41.24 -7.59 -21.43
CA LYS A 122 -41.51 -7.82 -22.85
C LYS A 122 -42.17 -6.61 -23.53
N ALA A 123 -43.11 -5.96 -22.87
CA ALA A 123 -43.77 -4.76 -23.37
C ALA A 123 -42.80 -3.57 -23.46
N TYR A 124 -41.96 -3.37 -22.44
CA TYR A 124 -40.90 -2.35 -22.46
C TYR A 124 -39.85 -2.63 -23.52
N ASP A 125 -39.43 -3.89 -23.71
CA ASP A 125 -38.50 -4.29 -24.75
C ASP A 125 -39.09 -3.96 -26.14
N LEU A 126 -40.36 -4.32 -26.37
CA LEU A 126 -41.10 -3.93 -27.60
C LEU A 126 -41.12 -2.41 -27.81
N GLN A 127 -41.47 -1.63 -26.76
CA GLN A 127 -41.51 -0.17 -26.85
C GLN A 127 -40.13 0.46 -27.04
N SER A 128 -39.10 -0.13 -26.43
CA SER A 128 -37.71 0.31 -26.53
C SER A 128 -37.14 0.01 -27.91
N ASP A 129 -37.55 -1.08 -28.57
CA ASP A 129 -37.17 -1.37 -29.96
C ASP A 129 -37.84 -0.42 -30.95
N VAL A 130 -39.08 0.02 -30.66
CA VAL A 130 -39.76 1.05 -31.45
C VAL A 130 -39.06 2.42 -31.31
N SER A 131 -38.55 2.77 -30.12
CA SER A 131 -37.79 4.01 -29.90
C SER A 131 -36.33 3.93 -30.35
N CYS A 132 -35.69 2.76 -30.24
CA CYS A 132 -34.33 2.48 -30.72
C CYS A 132 -34.26 2.43 -32.25
N CYS A 133 -35.35 2.09 -32.96
CA CYS A 133 -35.39 2.21 -34.43
C CYS A 133 -35.25 3.66 -34.93
N SER A 134 -35.63 4.66 -34.12
CA SER A 134 -35.35 6.08 -34.42
C SER A 134 -33.85 6.39 -34.31
N CYS A 135 -33.20 5.94 -33.23
CA CYS A 135 -31.76 6.13 -33.02
C CYS A 135 -30.86 5.23 -33.89
N ARG A 136 -31.32 4.04 -34.31
CA ARG A 136 -30.53 3.14 -35.18
C ARG A 136 -30.36 3.69 -36.59
N LYS A 137 -31.31 4.52 -37.07
CA LYS A 137 -31.10 5.35 -38.26
C LYS A 137 -30.09 6.48 -37.99
N TYR A 138 -30.10 7.05 -36.79
CA TYR A 138 -29.21 8.16 -36.40
C TYR A 138 -27.75 7.75 -36.08
N GLN A 139 -27.50 6.49 -35.72
CA GLN A 139 -26.14 5.95 -35.52
C GLN A 139 -25.38 5.67 -36.83
N ARG A 140 -26.07 5.61 -37.98
CA ARG A 140 -25.39 5.51 -39.29
C ARG A 140 -24.85 6.86 -39.79
N THR A 141 -25.20 7.97 -39.12
CA THR A 141 -24.81 9.34 -39.51
C THR A 141 -23.90 10.06 -38.52
N CYS A 142 -23.54 9.46 -37.37
CA CYS A 142 -22.57 10.06 -36.45
C CYS A 142 -21.17 9.43 -36.63
N PRO A 143 -20.13 10.23 -36.93
CA PRO A 143 -18.77 9.71 -36.98
C PRO A 143 -18.29 9.34 -35.57
N ARG A 144 -17.50 8.26 -35.49
CA ARG A 144 -16.88 7.75 -34.26
C ARG A 144 -16.21 8.85 -33.44
N GLY A 145 -16.46 8.86 -32.13
CA GLY A 145 -15.55 9.47 -31.15
C GLY A 145 -16.21 9.98 -29.88
N GLU A 146 -15.70 9.51 -28.74
CA GLU A 146 -15.89 10.05 -27.36
C GLU A 146 -17.22 9.78 -26.64
N LEU A 147 -17.36 8.56 -26.12
CA LEU A 147 -18.13 8.27 -24.92
C LEU A 147 -17.39 8.82 -23.68
N LEU A 148 -17.62 10.09 -23.35
CA LEU A 148 -17.30 10.58 -22.00
C LEU A 148 -18.35 10.06 -21.01
N LEU A 149 -17.98 8.99 -20.32
CA LEU A 149 -18.62 8.55 -19.07
C LEU A 149 -18.53 9.67 -18.02
N ARG A 150 -19.51 10.57 -17.98
CA ARG A 150 -19.81 11.31 -16.76
C ARG A 150 -20.85 10.54 -15.95
N LYS A 151 -20.37 9.58 -15.17
CA LYS A 151 -21.03 9.22 -13.91
C LYS A 151 -21.03 10.48 -13.03
N LYS A 152 -22.16 11.17 -12.96
CA LYS A 152 -22.45 12.12 -11.89
C LYS A 152 -23.72 11.67 -11.18
N VAL A 153 -23.46 11.05 -10.04
CA VAL A 153 -24.21 11.10 -8.79
C VAL A 153 -25.35 12.13 -8.84
N PHE A 154 -26.59 11.64 -8.93
CA PHE A 154 -27.77 12.41 -8.59
C PHE A 154 -27.99 12.28 -7.08
N HIS A 155 -27.56 13.29 -6.34
CA HIS A 155 -28.17 13.64 -5.07
C HIS A 155 -28.53 15.12 -5.12
N SER A 156 -29.84 15.35 -4.98
CA SER A 156 -30.46 16.50 -4.34
C SER A 156 -30.72 17.76 -5.20
N PHE A 157 -31.89 18.33 -4.88
CA PHE A 157 -32.39 19.68 -5.16
C PHE A 157 -33.13 19.92 -6.48
N ALA A 158 -34.46 19.75 -6.42
CA ALA A 158 -35.37 20.71 -7.05
C ALA A 158 -35.29 22.04 -6.28
N PRO A 159 -35.38 23.18 -6.98
CA PRO A 159 -36.63 23.93 -6.87
C PRO A 159 -37.14 24.50 -8.21
N HIS A 160 -38.46 24.56 -8.30
CA HIS A 160 -39.29 25.57 -8.98
C HIS A 160 -38.82 26.22 -10.30
N SER A 161 -39.64 25.96 -11.32
CA SER A 161 -40.11 26.88 -12.36
C SER A 161 -39.10 27.69 -13.18
N LEU A 162 -38.87 27.27 -14.42
CA LEU A 162 -38.76 28.18 -15.56
C LEU A 162 -39.30 27.51 -16.83
N TRP A 163 -40.34 28.14 -17.36
CA TRP A 163 -40.74 28.07 -18.76
C TRP A 163 -39.52 28.16 -19.69
N CYS A 164 -39.50 27.33 -20.73
CA CYS A 164 -38.90 27.73 -22.00
C CYS A 164 -39.77 27.18 -23.14
N SER A 165 -40.65 28.05 -23.60
CA SER A 165 -41.34 27.97 -24.89
C SER A 165 -40.31 27.96 -26.02
N GLY A 166 -40.59 27.20 -27.09
CA GLY A 166 -39.79 27.30 -28.32
C GLY A 166 -39.85 26.05 -29.19
N LYS A 167 -40.99 25.84 -29.86
CA LYS A 167 -41.09 24.97 -31.04
C LYS A 167 -40.11 25.49 -32.11
N CYS A 168 -38.98 24.82 -32.28
CA CYS A 168 -38.15 24.96 -33.48
C CYS A 168 -38.85 24.26 -34.65
N ASN A 169 -39.60 25.03 -35.43
CA ASN A 169 -39.97 24.69 -36.80
C ASN A 169 -38.72 24.75 -37.69
N SER A 170 -38.40 23.66 -38.38
CA SER A 170 -37.92 23.72 -39.76
C SER A 170 -38.06 22.34 -40.41
N LEU A 171 -39.24 22.13 -41.01
CA LEU A 171 -39.42 21.16 -42.07
C LEU A 171 -38.40 21.46 -43.17
N CYS A 172 -37.57 20.45 -43.42
CA CYS A 172 -36.58 20.41 -44.47
C CYS A 172 -37.28 20.56 -45.83
N LYS A 173 -36.83 21.54 -46.62
CA LYS A 173 -37.14 21.70 -48.05
C LYS A 173 -36.49 20.57 -48.86
N SER A 174 -37.23 20.01 -49.82
CA SER A 174 -36.82 19.40 -51.11
C SER A 174 -37.96 18.45 -51.52
N THR A 175 -38.48 18.36 -52.74
CA THR A 175 -37.92 18.45 -54.11
C THR A 175 -39.15 18.40 -55.04
N SER A 176 -39.41 19.44 -55.85
CA SER A 176 -39.11 19.52 -57.30
C SER A 176 -40.05 18.70 -58.20
N LEU A 177 -40.86 19.45 -58.96
CA LEU A 177 -41.72 19.12 -60.12
C LEU A 177 -42.90 18.17 -59.88
#